data_AF-A0A352Z353-F1
#
_entry.id   AF-A0A352Z353-F1
#
_cell.length_a   1.000
_cell.length_b   1.000
_cell.length_c   1.000
_cell.angle_alpha   90.00
_cell.angle_beta   90.00
_cell.angle_gamma   90.00
#
_symmetry.space_group_name_H-M   'P 1'
#
loop_
_entity.id
_entity.type
_entity.pdbx_description
1 polymer ?
#
loop_
_entity_poly.entity_id
_entity_poly.type
_entity_poly.pdbx_seq_one_letter_code
_entity_poly.pdbx_strand_id
1 'polypeptide(L)'
;MISNKKAVLTVLTSILLITSFCSEERSTKKYDVIIYGGTSGGISAAIQTSRMGKSVVLIEPSRRLGGLTPGGLGATDIGNKQAIGGISREFYKNIKDYYANPVNWKWQSREEYQQDRNDPVQDAMWTFEPSAAMEVYKKMIEPEKIDVIYGERLNRQDGVRKKGTKIIQISMESGRSFKGKMFIDATYEGDLMATAGVSYIIGRESNSQYGETLNGVQANKTSLTLRGTVSRNAYNHNFIDGVDPYIKKGDPSSGLLPFIEKDPPAPDGEGDKRIQAYCYRMTLTDHPDNRIPFIKPVGYNEPDYELLFRNYEAAKGPIEKMYSYGDPLVPWINTKMPNRKTDTNNQ
;
A
#
# COMPACT_ATOMS: atom_id res chain seq x y z
N MET A 1 24.10 83.00 1.66
CA MET A 1 24.12 82.58 0.23
C MET A 1 25.25 81.57 0.09
N ILE A 2 24.97 80.28 0.32
CA ILE A 2 24.76 79.25 -0.72
C ILE A 2 25.91 79.24 -1.74
N SER A 3 26.75 78.18 -1.74
CA SER A 3 26.75 77.20 -2.84
C SER A 3 28.00 76.31 -2.84
N ASN A 4 27.75 75.00 -2.74
CA ASN A 4 28.36 73.89 -3.47
C ASN A 4 29.86 73.86 -3.75
N LYS A 5 30.50 72.80 -3.23
CA LYS A 5 31.13 71.74 -4.04
C LYS A 5 31.46 70.51 -3.17
N LYS A 6 30.44 69.68 -2.91
CA LYS A 6 30.60 68.25 -2.59
C LYS A 6 30.17 67.46 -3.82
N ALA A 7 31.12 66.99 -4.63
CA ALA A 7 30.84 66.03 -5.70
C ALA A 7 32.14 65.46 -6.29
N VAL A 8 32.93 64.72 -5.52
CA VAL A 8 33.99 63.87 -6.12
C VAL A 8 34.18 62.52 -5.42
N LEU A 9 33.74 62.32 -4.17
CA LEU A 9 34.12 61.12 -3.41
C LEU A 9 32.95 60.16 -3.10
N THR A 10 32.12 59.83 -4.10
CA THR A 10 31.05 58.82 -3.91
C THR A 10 30.69 58.10 -5.20
N VAL A 11 31.67 57.50 -5.89
CA VAL A 11 31.38 56.54 -6.99
C VAL A 11 32.26 55.28 -6.95
N LEU A 12 33.33 55.23 -6.15
CA LEU A 12 34.25 54.08 -6.12
C LEU A 12 34.01 53.06 -4.99
N THR A 13 32.83 53.06 -4.37
CA THR A 13 32.48 52.11 -3.29
C THR A 13 31.16 51.37 -3.53
N SER A 14 30.70 51.30 -4.79
CA SER A 14 29.43 50.64 -5.14
C SER A 14 29.56 49.54 -6.19
N ILE A 15 30.78 49.17 -6.61
CA ILE A 15 31.03 48.12 -7.62
C ILE A 15 31.75 46.87 -7.02
N LEU A 16 32.02 46.84 -5.71
CA LEU A 16 32.62 45.69 -5.03
C LEU A 16 31.68 44.99 -4.02
N LEU A 17 30.39 44.99 -4.33
CA LEU A 17 29.39 44.13 -3.68
C LEU A 17 28.57 43.42 -4.75
N ILE A 18 29.25 42.88 -5.77
CA ILE A 18 28.78 41.66 -6.41
C ILE A 18 28.94 40.60 -5.33
N THR A 19 27.89 40.46 -4.52
CA THR A 19 27.65 39.29 -3.72
C THR A 19 27.80 38.12 -4.68
N SER A 20 28.90 37.39 -4.52
CA SER A 20 28.95 35.98 -4.84
C SER A 20 27.79 35.36 -4.05
N PHE A 21 26.60 35.37 -4.64
CA PHE A 21 25.70 34.23 -4.54
C PHE A 21 26.42 33.09 -5.24
N CYS A 22 27.48 32.61 -4.57
CA CYS A 22 27.88 31.24 -4.66
C CYS A 22 26.65 30.52 -4.11
N SER A 23 25.70 30.20 -4.99
CA SER A 23 24.89 29.03 -4.76
C SER A 23 25.90 27.95 -4.48
N GLU A 24 26.05 27.58 -3.20
CA GLU A 24 26.54 26.26 -2.88
C GLU A 24 25.68 25.35 -3.75
N GLU A 25 26.27 24.84 -4.83
CA GLU A 25 25.88 23.54 -5.33
C GLU A 25 26.05 22.64 -4.10
N ARG A 26 24.99 22.51 -3.31
CA ARG A 26 24.85 21.48 -2.31
C ARG A 26 25.23 20.24 -3.07
N SER A 27 26.44 19.73 -2.80
CA SER A 27 26.98 18.56 -3.46
C SER A 27 25.89 17.50 -3.39
N THR A 28 25.18 17.31 -4.50
CA THR A 28 24.05 16.38 -4.52
C THR A 28 24.69 15.02 -4.38
N LYS A 29 24.64 14.47 -3.15
CA LYS A 29 25.18 13.15 -2.82
C LYS A 29 24.70 12.20 -3.91
N LYS A 30 25.66 11.60 -4.62
CA LYS A 30 25.37 10.65 -5.70
C LYS A 30 25.22 9.26 -5.09
N TYR A 31 24.14 8.59 -5.44
CA TYR A 31 23.87 7.23 -4.98
C TYR A 31 24.14 6.21 -6.09
N ASP A 32 24.53 5.00 -5.72
CA ASP A 32 24.54 3.89 -6.66
C ASP A 32 23.10 3.49 -7.00
N VAL A 33 22.21 3.45 -6.00
CA VAL A 33 20.78 3.12 -6.17
C VAL A 33 19.90 4.15 -5.46
N ILE A 34 18.89 4.65 -6.18
CA ILE A 34 17.80 5.46 -5.63
C ILE A 34 16.54 4.61 -5.63
N ILE A 35 15.90 4.46 -4.48
CA ILE A 35 14.66 3.69 -4.32
C ILE A 35 13.55 4.65 -3.95
N TYR A 36 12.51 4.73 -4.77
CA TYR A 36 11.32 5.54 -4.50
C TYR A 36 10.17 4.63 -4.07
N GLY A 37 9.70 4.80 -2.83
CA GLY A 37 8.72 3.93 -2.18
C GLY A 37 9.34 3.12 -1.05
N GLY A 38 8.93 3.39 0.20
CA GLY A 38 9.34 2.71 1.41
C GLY A 38 8.49 1.51 1.77
N THR A 39 7.94 0.79 0.79
CA THR A 39 7.18 -0.46 1.01
C THR A 39 8.10 -1.60 1.45
N SER A 40 7.54 -2.76 1.81
CA SER A 40 8.33 -3.97 2.10
C SER A 40 9.34 -4.31 0.99
N GLY A 41 8.99 -4.09 -0.28
CA GLY A 41 9.88 -4.28 -1.42
C GLY A 41 11.01 -3.27 -1.45
N GLY A 42 10.70 -1.99 -1.23
CA GLY A 42 11.70 -0.91 -1.19
C GLY A 42 12.69 -1.06 -0.04
N ILE A 43 12.21 -1.45 1.15
CA ILE A 43 13.06 -1.76 2.31
C ILE A 43 13.99 -2.95 1.99
N SER A 44 13.45 -4.02 1.42
CA SER A 44 14.26 -5.20 1.07
C SER A 44 15.34 -4.86 0.04
N ALA A 45 15.00 -4.08 -0.97
CA ALA A 45 15.96 -3.60 -1.96
C ALA A 45 17.03 -2.68 -1.34
N ALA A 46 16.65 -1.82 -0.38
CA ALA A 46 17.58 -0.93 0.30
C ALA A 46 18.58 -1.70 1.18
N ILE A 47 18.08 -2.65 1.99
CA ILE A 47 18.89 -3.54 2.81
C ILE A 47 19.87 -4.32 1.94
N GLN A 48 19.38 -4.98 0.87
CA GLN A 48 20.25 -5.74 -0.02
C GLN A 48 21.32 -4.85 -0.66
N THR A 49 20.95 -3.65 -1.10
CA THR A 49 21.88 -2.70 -1.71
C THR A 49 22.98 -2.28 -0.71
N SER A 50 22.60 -2.03 0.54
CA SER A 50 23.54 -1.67 1.61
C SER A 50 24.51 -2.80 1.92
N ARG A 51 24.00 -4.04 2.06
CA ARG A 51 24.79 -5.25 2.30
C ARG A 51 25.76 -5.58 1.16
N MET A 52 25.45 -5.14 -0.06
CA MET A 52 26.36 -5.22 -1.22
C MET A 52 27.42 -4.10 -1.24
N GLY A 53 27.49 -3.26 -0.20
CA GLY A 53 28.45 -2.17 -0.06
C GLY A 53 28.19 -1.00 -1.01
N LYS A 54 26.95 -0.81 -1.47
CA LYS A 54 26.56 0.25 -2.39
C LYS A 54 25.87 1.40 -1.66
N SER A 55 26.05 2.63 -2.15
CA SER A 55 25.34 3.77 -1.57
C SER A 55 23.89 3.78 -2.03
N VAL A 56 22.97 3.90 -1.07
CA VAL A 56 21.53 3.84 -1.32
C VAL A 56 20.78 4.92 -0.57
N VAL A 57 19.77 5.49 -1.25
CA VAL A 57 18.75 6.33 -0.63
C VAL A 57 17.39 5.67 -0.83
N LEU A 58 16.63 5.57 0.25
CA LEU A 58 15.24 5.11 0.28
C LEU A 58 14.34 6.33 0.53
N ILE A 59 13.52 6.68 -0.45
CA ILE A 59 12.65 7.85 -0.40
C ILE A 59 11.21 7.37 -0.17
N GLU A 60 10.66 7.67 1.00
CA GLU A 60 9.30 7.29 1.41
C GLU A 60 8.38 8.54 1.34
N PRO A 61 7.32 8.52 0.49
CA PRO A 61 6.41 9.65 0.33
C PRO A 61 5.68 10.06 1.61
N SER A 62 5.42 9.11 2.51
CA SER A 62 4.76 9.34 3.78
C SER A 62 5.78 9.44 4.94
N ARG A 63 5.30 9.21 6.17
CA ARG A 63 6.13 9.08 7.37
C ARG A 63 6.17 7.64 7.90
N ARG A 64 5.74 6.67 7.09
CA ARG A 64 5.55 5.28 7.50
C ARG A 64 6.23 4.33 6.52
N LEU A 65 7.31 3.69 6.97
CA LEU A 65 7.93 2.59 6.25
C LEU A 65 7.08 1.32 6.31
N GLY A 66 7.26 0.44 5.34
CA GLY A 66 6.75 -0.92 5.24
C GLY A 66 5.45 -1.08 4.46
N GLY A 67 4.77 0.02 4.14
CA GLY A 67 3.52 0.00 3.37
C GLY A 67 2.39 -0.78 4.08
N LEU A 68 1.75 -1.71 3.37
CA LEU A 68 0.62 -2.53 3.86
C LEU A 68 0.96 -3.37 5.10
N THR A 69 2.19 -3.86 5.21
CA THR A 69 2.61 -4.77 6.29
C THR A 69 2.45 -4.12 7.68
N PRO A 70 2.98 -2.92 7.95
CA PRO A 70 2.63 -2.13 9.13
C PRO A 70 1.42 -1.20 8.91
N GLY A 71 0.68 -1.37 7.82
CA GLY A 71 -0.53 -0.62 7.49
C GLY A 71 -1.83 -1.33 7.88
N GLY A 72 -1.79 -2.62 8.21
CA GLY A 72 -2.97 -3.39 8.64
C GLY A 72 -3.01 -4.82 8.10
N LEU A 73 -2.16 -5.16 7.13
CA LEU A 73 -2.03 -6.52 6.60
C LEU A 73 -1.06 -7.33 7.46
N GLY A 74 -1.57 -7.76 8.61
CA GLY A 74 -0.84 -8.50 9.63
C GLY A 74 -1.00 -10.01 9.50
N ALA A 75 -2.10 -10.48 8.90
CA ALA A 75 -2.34 -11.88 8.58
C ALA A 75 -1.78 -12.18 7.19
N THR A 76 -0.55 -12.69 7.14
CA THR A 76 0.11 -12.91 5.84
C THR A 76 -0.67 -13.90 4.98
N ASP A 77 -0.99 -13.49 3.75
CA ASP A 77 -1.61 -14.35 2.74
C ASP A 77 -0.54 -15.26 2.11
N ILE A 78 -0.56 -16.55 2.48
CA ILE A 78 0.48 -17.50 2.09
C ILE A 78 -0.15 -18.81 1.62
N GLY A 79 0.20 -19.23 0.41
CA GLY A 79 -0.01 -20.60 -0.04
C GLY A 79 1.15 -21.50 0.35
N ASN A 80 2.30 -21.32 -0.30
CA ASN A 80 3.50 -22.12 -0.06
C ASN A 80 4.57 -21.34 0.75
N LYS A 81 4.65 -21.61 2.05
CA LYS A 81 5.65 -20.98 2.95
C LYS A 81 7.11 -21.25 2.55
N GLN A 82 7.38 -22.34 1.83
CA GLN A 82 8.73 -22.69 1.38
C GLN A 82 9.23 -21.78 0.24
N ALA A 83 8.32 -21.11 -0.47
CA ALA A 83 8.69 -20.14 -1.50
C ALA A 83 9.22 -18.82 -0.90
N ILE A 84 9.05 -18.60 0.41
CA ILE A 84 9.43 -17.35 1.07
C ILE A 84 10.85 -17.48 1.65
N GLY A 85 11.80 -16.79 1.00
CA GLY A 85 13.22 -16.76 1.35
C GLY A 85 13.78 -15.33 1.48
N GLY A 86 15.11 -15.22 1.53
CA GLY A 86 15.84 -13.95 1.53
C GLY A 86 15.43 -12.98 2.65
N ILE A 87 15.47 -11.69 2.35
CA ILE A 87 15.12 -10.62 3.31
C ILE A 87 13.65 -10.70 3.74
N SER A 88 12.76 -11.20 2.89
CA SER A 88 11.36 -11.44 3.26
C SER A 88 11.24 -12.48 4.36
N ARG A 89 11.97 -13.61 4.28
CA ARG A 89 11.98 -14.60 5.36
C ARG A 89 12.63 -14.05 6.62
N GLU A 90 13.72 -13.27 6.48
CA GLU A 90 14.37 -12.59 7.61
C GLU A 90 13.38 -11.73 8.40
N PHE A 91 12.50 -10.98 7.72
CA PHE A 91 11.43 -10.24 8.38
C PHE A 91 10.53 -11.14 9.24
N TYR A 92 10.01 -12.24 8.71
CA TYR A 92 9.12 -13.12 9.47
C TYR A 92 9.82 -13.88 10.62
N LYS A 93 11.12 -14.16 10.48
CA LYS A 93 11.94 -14.67 11.59
C LYS A 93 12.09 -13.62 12.69
N ASN A 94 12.37 -12.37 12.30
CA ASN A 94 12.48 -11.25 13.24
C ASN A 94 11.14 -10.93 13.92
N ILE A 95 10.00 -11.18 13.26
CA ILE A 95 8.67 -11.13 13.90
C ILE A 95 8.56 -12.22 14.98
N LYS A 96 8.98 -13.46 14.67
CA LYS A 96 8.99 -14.54 15.66
C LYS A 96 9.86 -14.16 16.86
N ASP A 97 11.05 -13.61 16.61
CA ASP A 97 11.97 -13.16 17.66
C ASP A 97 11.41 -11.98 18.46
N TYR A 98 10.72 -11.05 17.81
CA TYR A 98 9.99 -9.97 18.49
C TYR A 98 9.00 -10.54 19.51
N TYR A 99 8.16 -11.48 19.10
CA TYR A 99 7.18 -12.12 19.99
C TYR A 99 7.78 -13.24 20.88
N ALA A 100 9.06 -13.56 20.76
CA ALA A 100 9.74 -14.40 21.75
C ALA A 100 9.96 -13.65 23.08
N ASN A 101 9.99 -12.32 23.04
CA ASN A 101 10.13 -11.49 24.23
C ASN A 101 8.78 -11.27 24.94
N PRO A 102 8.62 -11.69 26.21
CA PRO A 102 7.37 -11.52 26.97
C PRO A 102 6.88 -10.07 27.07
N VAL A 103 7.75 -9.06 27.01
CA VAL A 103 7.33 -7.65 27.11
C VAL A 103 6.47 -7.18 25.94
N ASN A 104 6.51 -7.91 24.82
CA ASN A 104 5.72 -7.61 23.63
C ASN A 104 4.31 -8.22 23.68
N TRP A 105 3.98 -8.94 24.77
CA TRP A 105 2.68 -9.53 25.04
C TRP A 105 1.95 -8.71 26.11
N LYS A 106 1.27 -7.64 25.67
CA LYS A 106 0.62 -6.64 26.53
C LYS A 106 -0.79 -7.01 26.98
N TRP A 107 -1.57 -7.63 26.08
CA TRP A 107 -3.02 -7.81 26.26
C TRP A 107 -3.45 -9.28 26.26
N GLN A 108 -2.48 -10.18 26.19
CA GLN A 108 -2.63 -11.63 26.08
C GLN A 108 -1.27 -12.26 26.38
N SER A 109 -1.21 -13.46 26.97
CA SER A 109 0.03 -14.23 27.03
C SER A 109 0.37 -14.84 25.67
N ARG A 110 1.63 -15.28 25.50
CA ARG A 110 2.06 -15.97 24.28
C ARG A 110 1.32 -17.30 24.10
N GLU A 111 1.09 -18.01 25.20
CA GLU A 111 0.49 -19.35 25.23
C GLU A 111 -1.01 -19.32 24.90
N GLU A 112 -1.68 -18.23 25.23
CA GLU A 112 -3.09 -17.98 24.89
C GLU A 112 -3.29 -17.69 23.39
N TYR A 113 -2.26 -17.22 22.69
CA TYR A 113 -2.38 -16.83 21.29
C TYR A 113 -2.16 -18.02 20.34
N GLN A 114 -3.19 -18.33 19.56
CA GLN A 114 -3.15 -19.38 18.55
C GLN A 114 -3.73 -18.89 17.22
N GLN A 115 -3.03 -19.22 16.14
CA GLN A 115 -3.43 -18.97 14.76
C GLN A 115 -2.83 -20.03 13.85
N ASP A 116 -3.66 -20.61 12.97
CA ASP A 116 -3.28 -21.72 12.08
C ASP A 116 -2.19 -21.34 11.07
N ARG A 117 -2.04 -20.04 10.80
CA ARG A 117 -0.95 -19.51 9.97
C ARG A 117 0.41 -19.70 10.65
N ASN A 118 0.46 -19.75 11.98
CA ASN A 118 1.69 -19.98 12.72
C ASN A 118 1.82 -21.44 13.08
N ASP A 119 3.04 -21.93 12.95
CA ASP A 119 3.42 -23.24 13.41
C ASP A 119 4.54 -23.05 14.43
N PRO A 120 4.36 -23.44 15.71
CA PRO A 120 5.37 -23.26 16.74
C PRO A 120 6.74 -23.84 16.39
N VAL A 121 6.79 -24.91 15.59
CA VAL A 121 8.05 -25.56 15.19
C VAL A 121 8.77 -24.84 14.05
N GLN A 122 8.08 -23.98 13.29
CA GLN A 122 8.68 -23.22 12.19
C GLN A 122 9.49 -22.04 12.71
N ASP A 123 10.58 -21.66 12.03
CA ASP A 123 11.47 -20.57 12.43
C ASP A 123 10.89 -19.16 12.21
N ALA A 124 9.68 -19.05 11.65
CA ALA A 124 9.06 -17.79 11.28
C ALA A 124 7.62 -17.68 11.83
N MET A 125 7.15 -16.45 12.02
CA MET A 125 5.79 -16.14 12.45
C MET A 125 5.10 -15.28 11.39
N TRP A 126 3.86 -15.63 11.06
CA TRP A 126 3.15 -15.17 9.86
C TRP A 126 1.97 -14.25 10.17
N THR A 127 1.74 -13.99 11.44
CA THR A 127 0.72 -13.09 11.95
C THR A 127 1.34 -12.11 12.94
N PHE A 128 1.04 -10.84 12.83
CA PHE A 128 1.65 -9.82 13.67
C PHE A 128 0.82 -8.55 13.71
N GLU A 129 1.04 -7.75 14.75
CA GLU A 129 0.48 -6.41 14.82
C GLU A 129 1.23 -5.45 13.88
N PRO A 130 0.56 -4.44 13.31
CA PRO A 130 1.21 -3.42 12.49
C PRO A 130 2.37 -2.70 13.20
N SER A 131 2.26 -2.49 14.52
CA SER A 131 3.33 -1.89 15.32
C SER A 131 4.54 -2.80 15.46
N ALA A 132 4.34 -4.12 15.56
CA ALA A 132 5.46 -5.08 15.61
C ALA A 132 6.21 -5.10 14.28
N ALA A 133 5.47 -5.10 13.15
CA ALA A 133 6.08 -4.96 11.83
C ALA A 133 6.92 -3.69 11.68
N MET A 134 6.43 -2.56 12.21
CA MET A 134 7.16 -1.29 12.19
C MET A 134 8.49 -1.40 12.94
N GLU A 135 8.46 -1.93 14.16
CA GLU A 135 9.65 -2.08 15.00
C GLU A 135 10.64 -3.07 14.39
N VAL A 136 10.16 -4.15 13.78
CA VAL A 136 11.02 -5.11 13.08
C VAL A 136 11.69 -4.46 11.87
N TYR A 137 10.98 -3.72 11.02
CA TYR A 137 11.62 -3.03 9.90
C TYR A 137 12.64 -1.99 10.35
N LYS A 138 12.33 -1.23 11.41
CA LYS A 138 13.27 -0.28 12.00
C LYS A 138 14.55 -0.99 12.44
N LYS A 139 14.46 -2.12 13.15
CA LYS A 139 15.61 -2.92 13.59
C LYS A 139 16.39 -3.52 12.42
N MET A 140 15.72 -3.92 11.34
CA MET A 140 16.38 -4.45 10.15
C MET A 140 17.16 -3.37 9.38
N ILE A 141 16.70 -2.11 9.42
CA ILE A 141 17.36 -0.99 8.73
C ILE A 141 18.47 -0.37 9.58
N GLU A 142 18.33 -0.33 10.91
CA GLU A 142 19.27 0.31 11.84
C GLU A 142 20.76 -0.02 11.63
N PRO A 143 21.17 -1.29 11.41
CA PRO A 143 22.58 -1.61 11.18
C PRO A 143 23.07 -1.27 9.75
N GLU A 144 22.18 -0.93 8.84
CA GLU A 144 22.47 -0.73 7.43
C GLU A 144 22.85 0.73 7.11
N LYS A 145 23.72 0.93 6.12
CA LYS A 145 24.12 2.25 5.63
C LYS A 145 23.12 2.75 4.58
N ILE A 146 21.90 3.04 5.01
CA ILE A 146 20.78 3.50 4.14
C ILE A 146 20.42 4.94 4.51
N ASP A 147 20.43 5.84 3.54
CA ASP A 147 19.86 7.18 3.73
C ASP A 147 18.34 7.10 3.55
N VAL A 148 17.58 7.14 4.65
CA VAL A 148 16.10 7.14 4.58
C VAL A 148 15.58 8.57 4.59
N ILE A 149 14.80 8.94 3.58
CA ILE A 149 14.19 10.26 3.44
C ILE A 149 12.66 10.11 3.45
N TYR A 150 12.01 10.78 4.40
CA TYR A 150 10.55 10.75 4.57
C TYR A 150 9.89 12.01 4.00
N GLY A 151 8.60 11.90 3.67
CA GLY A 151 7.74 13.03 3.32
C GLY A 151 8.04 13.64 1.96
N GLU A 152 8.77 12.93 1.10
CA GLU A 152 9.17 13.42 -0.23
C GLU A 152 8.35 12.71 -1.32
N ARG A 153 7.51 13.49 -2.00
CA ARG A 153 6.70 13.02 -3.12
C ARG A 153 7.40 13.36 -4.43
N LEU A 154 7.43 12.42 -5.36
CA LEU A 154 7.94 12.64 -6.71
C LEU A 154 7.13 13.75 -7.40
N ASN A 155 7.82 14.72 -8.00
CA ASN A 155 7.16 15.62 -8.93
C ASN A 155 6.83 14.84 -10.22
N ARG A 156 5.54 14.53 -10.42
CA ARG A 156 5.07 13.72 -11.56
C ARG A 156 4.96 14.50 -12.87
N GLN A 157 5.07 15.82 -12.87
CA GLN A 157 4.94 16.63 -14.09
C GLN A 157 6.24 16.59 -14.91
N ASP A 158 7.37 16.85 -14.28
CA ASP A 158 8.68 16.96 -14.94
C ASP A 158 9.84 16.49 -14.06
N GLY A 159 9.55 15.79 -12.96
CA GLY A 159 10.55 15.40 -11.97
C GLY A 159 11.51 14.30 -12.42
N VAL A 160 11.32 13.67 -13.57
CA VAL A 160 12.24 12.63 -14.09
C VAL A 160 13.09 13.18 -15.23
N ARG A 161 14.41 13.27 -14.99
CA ARG A 161 15.37 13.65 -16.03
C ARG A 161 16.08 12.41 -16.57
N LYS A 162 16.12 12.29 -17.90
CA LYS A 162 16.74 11.16 -18.62
C LYS A 162 17.88 11.62 -19.54
N LYS A 163 18.80 10.69 -19.84
CA LYS A 163 19.74 10.75 -20.97
C LYS A 163 19.52 9.50 -21.82
N GLY A 164 18.87 9.65 -22.97
CA GLY A 164 18.35 8.51 -23.72
C GLY A 164 17.32 7.74 -22.88
N THR A 165 17.49 6.42 -22.76
CA THR A 165 16.63 5.54 -21.94
C THR A 165 17.02 5.51 -20.46
N LYS A 166 18.12 6.16 -20.07
CA LYS A 166 18.64 6.13 -18.70
C LYS A 166 18.11 7.30 -17.87
N ILE A 167 17.45 7.00 -16.76
CA ILE A 167 17.15 7.99 -15.72
C ILE A 167 18.47 8.43 -15.08
N ILE A 168 18.67 9.74 -14.92
CA ILE A 168 19.88 10.31 -14.31
C ILE A 168 19.59 11.12 -13.05
N GLN A 169 18.35 11.57 -12.87
CA GLN A 169 17.91 12.33 -11.71
C GLN A 169 16.39 12.21 -11.54
N ILE A 170 15.95 12.18 -10.27
CA ILE A 170 14.56 12.43 -9.90
C ILE A 170 14.46 13.68 -9.01
N SER A 171 13.38 14.44 -9.14
CA SER A 171 13.09 15.66 -8.38
C SER A 171 11.75 15.53 -7.66
N MET A 172 11.70 15.99 -6.42
CA MET A 172 10.53 15.93 -5.56
C MET A 172 9.71 17.21 -5.66
N GLU A 173 8.46 17.17 -5.19
CA GLU A 173 7.58 18.35 -5.06
C GLU A 173 8.21 19.44 -4.16
N SER A 174 9.08 19.05 -3.23
CA SER A 174 9.84 19.98 -2.37
C SER A 174 10.94 20.77 -3.11
N GLY A 175 11.24 20.40 -4.37
CA GLY A 175 12.39 20.91 -5.13
C GLY A 175 13.71 20.18 -4.86
N ARG A 176 13.76 19.26 -3.89
CA ARG A 176 14.95 18.39 -3.70
C ARG A 176 15.15 17.48 -4.90
N SER A 177 16.40 17.21 -5.24
CA SER A 177 16.75 16.32 -6.35
C SER A 177 17.78 15.29 -5.94
N PHE A 178 17.67 14.10 -6.54
CA PHE A 178 18.49 12.94 -6.25
C PHE A 178 19.07 12.39 -7.55
N LYS A 179 20.41 12.29 -7.60
CA LYS A 179 21.15 11.77 -8.76
C LYS A 179 21.73 10.39 -8.42
N GLY A 180 21.54 9.44 -9.32
CA GLY A 180 21.97 8.07 -9.08
C GLY A 180 22.30 7.30 -10.35
N LYS A 181 22.87 6.10 -10.18
CA LYS A 181 23.22 5.22 -11.32
C LYS A 181 22.06 4.32 -11.72
N MET A 182 21.28 3.87 -10.73
CA MET A 182 20.11 3.00 -10.87
C MET A 182 18.94 3.57 -10.06
N PHE A 183 17.72 3.29 -10.53
CA PHE A 183 16.48 3.74 -9.93
C PHE A 183 15.54 2.55 -9.79
N ILE A 184 14.93 2.40 -8.62
CA ILE A 184 13.92 1.38 -8.33
C ILE A 184 12.65 2.11 -7.94
N ASP A 185 11.56 1.80 -8.63
CA ASP A 185 10.22 2.14 -8.18
C ASP A 185 9.70 1.00 -7.32
N ALA A 186 9.43 1.29 -6.06
CA ALA A 186 8.88 0.38 -5.08
C ALA A 186 7.63 0.98 -4.41
N THR A 187 6.92 1.87 -5.09
CA THR A 187 5.55 2.27 -4.69
C THR A 187 4.54 1.21 -5.14
N TYR A 188 3.27 1.33 -4.72
CA TYR A 188 2.22 0.42 -5.17
C TYR A 188 1.75 0.75 -6.59
N GLU A 189 1.85 2.03 -6.97
CA GLU A 189 1.27 2.59 -8.19
C GLU A 189 2.27 2.69 -9.35
N GLY A 190 3.57 2.59 -9.09
CA GLY A 190 4.59 2.71 -10.14
C GLY A 190 4.77 4.14 -10.67
N ASP A 191 4.62 5.15 -9.81
CA ASP A 191 4.64 6.57 -10.20
C ASP A 191 5.95 6.99 -10.87
N LEU A 192 7.10 6.48 -10.42
CA LEU A 192 8.40 6.78 -11.02
C LEU A 192 8.52 6.11 -12.39
N MET A 193 8.09 4.85 -12.53
CA MET A 193 8.07 4.17 -13.83
C MET A 193 7.17 4.91 -14.84
N ALA A 194 5.96 5.28 -14.41
CA ALA A 194 5.02 6.03 -15.24
C ALA A 194 5.59 7.40 -15.64
N THR A 195 6.15 8.16 -14.70
CA THR A 195 6.76 9.48 -14.98
C THR A 195 8.00 9.36 -15.87
N ALA A 196 8.73 8.24 -15.80
CA ALA A 196 9.85 7.96 -16.70
C ALA A 196 9.42 7.58 -18.12
N GLY A 197 8.12 7.41 -18.38
CA GLY A 197 7.59 6.98 -19.67
C GLY A 197 7.82 5.49 -19.95
N VAL A 198 7.93 4.67 -18.91
CA VAL A 198 7.89 3.20 -19.06
C VAL A 198 6.47 2.82 -19.47
N SER A 199 6.34 1.94 -20.45
CA SER A 199 5.04 1.42 -20.88
C SER A 199 4.40 0.57 -19.77
N TYR A 200 3.11 0.75 -19.54
CA TYR A 200 2.34 -0.02 -18.57
C TYR A 200 0.93 -0.30 -19.11
N ILE A 201 0.23 -1.20 -18.45
CA ILE A 201 -1.19 -1.48 -18.66
C ILE A 201 -1.97 -1.09 -17.41
N ILE A 202 -3.24 -0.75 -17.59
CA ILE A 202 -4.22 -0.64 -16.50
C ILE A 202 -5.32 -1.64 -16.80
N GLY A 203 -5.84 -2.29 -15.77
CA GLY A 203 -6.89 -3.29 -15.88
C GLY A 203 -6.38 -4.66 -16.28
N ARG A 204 -7.29 -5.46 -16.80
CA ARG A 204 -7.02 -6.86 -17.17
C ARG A 204 -6.57 -6.98 -18.62
N GLU A 205 -5.62 -7.87 -18.86
CA GLU A 205 -5.28 -8.33 -20.21
C GLU A 205 -6.24 -9.43 -20.64
N SER A 206 -6.55 -9.50 -21.94
CA SER A 206 -7.41 -10.57 -22.47
C SER A 206 -6.66 -11.89 -22.56
N ASN A 207 -7.39 -13.01 -22.53
CA ASN A 207 -6.83 -14.33 -22.81
C ASN A 207 -6.13 -14.37 -24.17
N SER A 208 -6.71 -13.71 -25.18
CA SER A 208 -6.20 -13.69 -26.55
C SER A 208 -4.84 -13.01 -26.71
N GLN A 209 -4.47 -12.11 -25.79
CA GLN A 209 -3.25 -11.31 -25.91
C GLN A 209 -1.98 -12.14 -25.75
N TYR A 210 -1.97 -13.11 -24.83
CA TYR A 210 -0.81 -13.97 -24.56
C TYR A 210 -1.12 -15.47 -24.53
N GLY A 211 -2.37 -15.87 -24.80
CA GLY A 211 -2.81 -17.26 -24.71
C GLY A 211 -2.94 -17.77 -23.27
N GLU A 212 -3.13 -16.87 -22.30
CA GLU A 212 -3.41 -17.22 -20.91
C GLU A 212 -4.90 -17.54 -20.74
N THR A 213 -5.26 -18.42 -19.80
CA THR A 213 -6.65 -18.83 -19.57
C THR A 213 -7.25 -18.28 -18.26
N LEU A 214 -6.40 -17.72 -17.39
CA LEU A 214 -6.78 -17.25 -16.05
C LEU A 214 -6.81 -15.72 -15.92
N ASN A 215 -6.26 -14.98 -16.88
CA ASN A 215 -6.40 -13.54 -16.96
C ASN A 215 -7.77 -13.17 -17.60
N GLY A 216 -8.00 -11.88 -17.83
CA GLY A 216 -9.28 -11.37 -18.33
C GLY A 216 -10.40 -11.35 -17.29
N VAL A 217 -11.58 -10.93 -17.72
CA VAL A 217 -12.80 -10.92 -16.89
C VAL A 217 -13.18 -12.35 -16.52
N GLN A 218 -13.66 -12.54 -15.29
CA GLN A 218 -14.02 -13.85 -14.73
C GLN A 218 -15.38 -13.71 -14.02
N ALA A 219 -16.44 -13.41 -14.79
CA ALA A 219 -17.79 -13.20 -14.30
C ALA A 219 -18.56 -14.50 -14.05
N ASN A 220 -18.13 -15.62 -14.63
CA ASN A 220 -18.73 -16.92 -14.33
C ASN A 220 -18.53 -17.33 -12.86
N LYS A 221 -19.54 -17.99 -12.27
CA LYS A 221 -19.48 -18.54 -10.90
C LYS A 221 -18.53 -19.75 -10.77
N THR A 222 -18.22 -20.42 -11.87
CA THR A 222 -17.35 -21.59 -11.91
C THR A 222 -16.47 -21.60 -13.15
N SER A 223 -15.23 -22.06 -13.01
CA SER A 223 -14.29 -22.28 -14.11
C SER A 223 -13.42 -23.52 -13.86
N LEU A 224 -12.39 -23.76 -14.67
CA LEU A 224 -11.41 -24.83 -14.48
C LEU A 224 -10.11 -24.25 -13.91
N THR A 225 -9.53 -24.94 -12.93
CA THR A 225 -8.16 -24.67 -12.49
C THR A 225 -7.16 -25.14 -13.55
N LEU A 226 -5.88 -24.75 -13.40
CA LEU A 226 -4.78 -25.28 -14.22
C LEU A 226 -4.68 -26.82 -14.22
N ARG A 227 -5.25 -27.49 -13.22
CA ARG A 227 -5.26 -28.96 -13.11
C ARG A 227 -6.55 -29.59 -13.65
N GLY A 228 -7.43 -28.80 -14.26
CA GLY A 228 -8.73 -29.27 -14.76
C GLY A 228 -9.77 -29.58 -13.67
N THR A 229 -9.54 -29.14 -12.44
CA THR A 229 -10.55 -29.25 -11.36
C THR A 229 -11.48 -28.04 -11.37
N VAL A 230 -12.67 -28.16 -10.77
CA VAL A 230 -13.61 -27.03 -10.67
C VAL A 230 -13.05 -25.95 -9.75
N SER A 231 -12.94 -24.73 -10.29
CA SER A 231 -12.71 -23.49 -9.57
C SER A 231 -14.04 -22.79 -9.27
N ARG A 232 -14.21 -22.25 -8.07
CA ARG A 232 -15.35 -21.40 -7.70
C ARG A 232 -14.96 -19.94 -7.87
N ASN A 233 -15.18 -19.44 -9.07
CA ASN A 233 -14.87 -18.06 -9.42
C ASN A 233 -15.91 -17.11 -8.82
N ALA A 234 -15.48 -15.91 -8.43
CA ALA A 234 -16.36 -14.86 -7.92
C ALA A 234 -17.40 -15.36 -6.90
N TYR A 235 -17.04 -16.31 -6.02
CA TYR A 235 -17.97 -16.88 -5.04
C TYR A 235 -18.10 -15.98 -3.79
N ASN A 236 -16.98 -15.42 -3.35
CA ASN A 236 -16.92 -14.53 -2.19
C ASN A 236 -16.99 -13.05 -2.61
N HIS A 237 -17.24 -12.16 -1.65
CA HIS A 237 -17.25 -10.71 -1.84
C HIS A 237 -18.35 -10.20 -2.80
N ASN A 238 -19.51 -10.86 -2.83
CA ASN A 238 -20.68 -10.41 -3.59
C ASN A 238 -21.86 -10.15 -2.67
N PHE A 239 -22.76 -9.28 -3.11
CA PHE A 239 -24.10 -9.21 -2.55
C PHE A 239 -24.89 -10.48 -2.85
N ILE A 240 -25.88 -10.77 -2.00
CA ILE A 240 -26.79 -11.88 -2.24
C ILE A 240 -27.73 -11.56 -3.41
N ASP A 241 -28.37 -12.59 -3.96
CA ASP A 241 -29.34 -12.40 -5.04
C ASP A 241 -30.58 -11.61 -4.54
N GLY A 242 -31.05 -10.66 -5.35
CA GLY A 242 -32.29 -9.90 -5.07
C GLY A 242 -32.10 -8.51 -4.45
N VAL A 243 -30.86 -8.02 -4.35
CA VAL A 243 -30.57 -6.65 -3.90
C VAL A 243 -31.02 -5.63 -4.95
N ASP A 244 -31.88 -4.69 -4.54
CA ASP A 244 -32.42 -3.65 -5.42
C ASP A 244 -31.38 -2.53 -5.66
N PRO A 245 -31.02 -2.21 -6.91
CA PRO A 245 -29.96 -1.24 -7.21
C PRO A 245 -30.48 0.20 -7.40
N TYR A 246 -31.77 0.48 -7.33
CA TYR A 246 -32.35 1.76 -7.76
C TYR A 246 -32.52 2.78 -6.65
N ILE A 247 -32.39 4.09 -6.93
CA ILE A 247 -32.54 5.15 -5.91
C ILE A 247 -33.88 5.00 -5.16
N LYS A 248 -34.97 4.80 -5.89
CA LYS A 248 -36.26 4.36 -5.34
C LYS A 248 -36.40 2.86 -5.57
N LYS A 249 -36.52 2.11 -4.47
CA LYS A 249 -36.72 0.66 -4.49
C LYS A 249 -37.86 0.26 -5.44
N GLY A 250 -37.59 -0.66 -6.35
CA GLY A 250 -38.51 -1.21 -7.33
C GLY A 250 -38.76 -0.32 -8.56
N ASP A 251 -38.15 0.86 -8.65
CA ASP A 251 -38.39 1.82 -9.72
C ASP A 251 -37.11 2.09 -10.54
N PRO A 252 -36.95 1.39 -11.69
CA PRO A 252 -35.83 1.62 -12.59
C PRO A 252 -35.72 3.04 -13.14
N SER A 253 -36.83 3.80 -13.19
CA SER A 253 -36.82 5.18 -13.69
C SER A 253 -36.17 6.16 -12.71
N SER A 254 -35.99 5.75 -11.45
CA SER A 254 -35.36 6.57 -10.42
C SER A 254 -33.85 6.70 -10.56
N GLY A 255 -33.21 5.90 -11.42
CA GLY A 255 -31.76 5.83 -11.54
C GLY A 255 -31.13 4.84 -10.56
N LEU A 256 -29.82 4.62 -10.68
CA LEU A 256 -29.07 3.68 -9.84
C LEU A 256 -28.53 4.35 -8.58
N LEU A 257 -28.40 3.58 -7.51
CA LEU A 257 -27.69 4.00 -6.29
C LEU A 257 -26.21 4.35 -6.60
N PRO A 258 -25.56 5.14 -5.72
CA PRO A 258 -24.16 5.49 -5.87
C PRO A 258 -23.26 4.26 -6.08
N PHE A 259 -22.21 4.44 -6.89
CA PHE A 259 -21.18 3.44 -7.21
C PHE A 259 -21.64 2.18 -7.96
N ILE A 260 -22.92 2.09 -8.37
CA ILE A 260 -23.38 1.03 -9.26
C ILE A 260 -23.15 1.44 -10.70
N GLU A 261 -22.46 0.59 -11.44
CA GLU A 261 -22.36 0.71 -12.88
C GLU A 261 -23.53 0.00 -13.56
N LYS A 262 -24.09 0.66 -14.58
CA LYS A 262 -25.21 0.14 -15.36
C LYS A 262 -24.79 -1.00 -16.29
N ASP A 263 -23.57 -0.92 -16.81
CA ASP A 263 -23.11 -1.83 -17.84
C ASP A 263 -22.66 -3.16 -17.23
N PRO A 264 -23.03 -4.31 -17.82
CA PRO A 264 -22.54 -5.59 -17.36
C PRO A 264 -21.02 -5.68 -17.54
N PRO A 265 -20.34 -6.57 -16.79
CA PRO A 265 -18.94 -6.87 -17.05
C PRO A 265 -18.78 -7.41 -18.48
N ALA A 266 -17.58 -7.22 -19.06
CA ALA A 266 -17.25 -7.80 -20.36
C ALA A 266 -17.33 -9.35 -20.32
N PRO A 267 -17.44 -10.03 -21.47
CA PRO A 267 -17.41 -11.49 -21.51
C PRO A 267 -16.16 -12.06 -20.83
N ASP A 268 -16.29 -13.28 -20.29
CA ASP A 268 -15.17 -13.98 -19.67
C ASP A 268 -13.97 -14.08 -20.61
N GLY A 269 -12.78 -13.84 -20.07
CA GLY A 269 -11.52 -13.83 -20.82
C GLY A 269 -11.20 -12.53 -21.54
N GLU A 270 -12.13 -11.59 -21.63
CA GLU A 270 -11.86 -10.27 -22.24
C GLU A 270 -11.03 -9.37 -21.32
N GLY A 271 -10.28 -8.46 -21.93
CA GLY A 271 -9.54 -7.44 -21.22
C GLY A 271 -10.42 -6.27 -20.78
N ASP A 272 -9.92 -5.45 -19.86
CA ASP A 272 -10.58 -4.20 -19.46
C ASP A 272 -9.55 -3.09 -19.16
N LYS A 273 -10.04 -1.90 -18.79
CA LYS A 273 -9.22 -0.78 -18.28
C LYS A 273 -9.63 -0.38 -16.86
N ARG A 274 -10.25 -1.30 -16.12
CA ARG A 274 -10.83 -1.05 -14.81
C ARG A 274 -9.76 -1.20 -13.73
N ILE A 275 -9.86 -0.40 -12.68
CA ILE A 275 -9.01 -0.56 -11.48
C ILE A 275 -9.77 -1.34 -10.42
N GLN A 276 -9.04 -2.08 -9.58
CA GLN A 276 -9.63 -2.71 -8.41
C GLN A 276 -10.17 -1.64 -7.46
N ALA A 277 -11.38 -1.85 -6.94
CA ALA A 277 -11.93 -1.01 -5.88
C ALA A 277 -11.03 -1.05 -4.63
N TYR A 278 -10.84 0.09 -3.99
CA TYR A 278 -10.08 0.15 -2.74
C TYR A 278 -10.79 -0.62 -1.63
N CYS A 279 -10.04 -1.43 -0.90
CA CYS A 279 -10.48 -2.08 0.33
C CYS A 279 -9.66 -1.58 1.51
N TYR A 280 -10.31 -1.49 2.69
CA TYR A 280 -9.62 -1.20 3.93
C TYR A 280 -9.34 -2.51 4.68
N ARG A 281 -8.09 -2.68 5.10
CA ARG A 281 -7.71 -3.66 6.12
C ARG A 281 -7.61 -2.95 7.46
N MET A 282 -8.36 -3.41 8.45
CA MET A 282 -8.44 -2.75 9.75
C MET A 282 -7.81 -3.61 10.84
N THR A 283 -7.06 -2.96 11.73
CA THR A 283 -6.55 -3.59 12.95
C THR A 283 -7.41 -3.22 14.15
N LEU A 284 -8.37 -4.10 14.50
CA LEU A 284 -9.31 -3.88 15.59
C LEU A 284 -8.85 -4.60 16.86
N THR A 285 -9.57 -4.41 17.97
CA THR A 285 -9.32 -5.12 19.22
C THR A 285 -10.59 -5.33 20.01
N ASP A 286 -10.65 -6.44 20.74
CA ASP A 286 -11.70 -6.73 21.70
C ASP A 286 -11.22 -6.56 23.15
N HIS A 287 -9.99 -6.11 23.42
CA HIS A 287 -9.54 -5.84 24.78
C HIS A 287 -10.09 -4.50 25.29
N PRO A 288 -10.92 -4.45 26.36
CA PRO A 288 -11.67 -3.25 26.76
C PRO A 288 -10.81 -2.00 26.92
N ASP A 289 -9.64 -2.12 27.57
CA ASP A 289 -8.74 -0.97 27.82
C ASP A 289 -7.95 -0.50 26.59
N ASN A 290 -8.04 -1.23 25.48
CA ASN A 290 -7.36 -0.93 24.22
C ASN A 290 -8.34 -0.53 23.11
N ARG A 291 -9.66 -0.52 23.41
CA ARG A 291 -10.70 -0.16 22.43
C ARG A 291 -10.76 1.35 22.26
N ILE A 292 -10.94 1.77 21.01
CA ILE A 292 -11.32 3.13 20.66
C ILE A 292 -12.69 3.03 19.98
N PRO A 293 -13.72 3.79 20.39
CA PRO A 293 -15.02 3.73 19.77
C PRO A 293 -14.96 4.24 18.32
N PHE A 294 -15.75 3.62 17.44
CA PHE A 294 -15.98 4.18 16.11
C PHE A 294 -16.74 5.49 16.23
N ILE A 295 -16.16 6.55 15.69
CA ILE A 295 -16.84 7.84 15.55
C ILE A 295 -17.49 7.92 14.17
N LYS A 296 -18.65 8.59 14.09
CA LYS A 296 -19.26 8.90 12.79
C LYS A 296 -18.28 9.75 11.98
N PRO A 297 -17.87 9.33 10.76
CA PRO A 297 -16.89 10.07 9.99
C PRO A 297 -17.46 11.40 9.49
N VAL A 298 -16.58 12.41 9.36
CA VAL A 298 -16.93 13.69 8.72
C VAL A 298 -17.30 13.41 7.27
N GLY A 299 -18.42 13.96 6.82
CA GLY A 299 -18.91 13.75 5.45
C GLY A 299 -19.61 12.41 5.21
N TYR A 300 -19.97 11.66 6.26
CA TYR A 300 -20.82 10.47 6.12
C TYR A 300 -22.13 10.81 5.38
N ASN A 301 -22.35 10.16 4.25
CA ASN A 301 -23.57 10.24 3.45
C ASN A 301 -24.22 8.85 3.40
N GLU A 302 -25.35 8.68 4.10
CA GLU A 302 -26.02 7.38 4.21
C GLU A 302 -26.41 6.74 2.87
N PRO A 303 -26.94 7.49 1.86
CA PRO A 303 -27.18 6.97 0.52
C PRO A 303 -26.00 6.26 -0.16
N ASP A 304 -24.75 6.60 0.19
CA ASP A 304 -23.55 5.95 -0.36
C ASP A 304 -23.43 4.48 0.10
N TYR A 305 -24.12 4.12 1.19
CA TYR A 305 -24.10 2.80 1.83
C TYR A 305 -25.45 2.07 1.74
N GLU A 306 -26.45 2.67 1.10
CA GLU A 306 -27.81 2.12 0.96
C GLU A 306 -27.81 0.68 0.41
N LEU A 307 -26.88 0.37 -0.49
CA LEU A 307 -26.75 -0.96 -1.08
C LEU A 307 -26.42 -2.05 -0.04
N LEU A 308 -25.66 -1.70 1.01
CA LEU A 308 -25.39 -2.61 2.12
C LEU A 308 -26.66 -2.88 2.95
N PHE A 309 -27.49 -1.87 3.20
CA PHE A 309 -28.77 -2.07 3.90
C PHE A 309 -29.70 -2.96 3.08
N ARG A 310 -29.80 -2.72 1.77
CA ARG A 310 -30.61 -3.54 0.87
C ARG A 310 -30.10 -4.98 0.75
N ASN A 311 -28.80 -5.19 0.88
CA ASN A 311 -28.22 -6.51 0.99
C ASN A 311 -28.76 -7.28 2.20
N TYR A 312 -28.89 -6.63 3.37
CA TYR A 312 -29.54 -7.24 4.53
C TYR A 312 -31.05 -7.43 4.35
N GLU A 313 -31.75 -6.47 3.75
CA GLU A 313 -33.19 -6.59 3.49
C GLU A 313 -33.53 -7.72 2.52
N ALA A 314 -32.63 -8.05 1.59
CA ALA A 314 -32.79 -9.15 0.65
C ALA A 314 -32.59 -10.53 1.30
N ALA A 315 -32.08 -10.59 2.54
CA ALA A 315 -31.75 -11.84 3.21
C ALA A 315 -33.02 -12.69 3.43
N LYS A 316 -32.94 -13.97 3.06
CA LYS A 316 -34.00 -14.95 3.31
C LYS A 316 -33.68 -15.70 4.60
N GLY A 317 -34.43 -15.41 5.65
CA GLY A 317 -34.24 -16.02 6.96
C GLY A 317 -33.44 -15.15 7.93
N PRO A 318 -32.91 -15.73 9.01
CA PRO A 318 -32.22 -14.97 10.05
C PRO A 318 -30.91 -14.35 9.53
N ILE A 319 -30.70 -13.05 9.80
CA ILE A 319 -29.55 -12.28 9.30
C ILE A 319 -28.23 -12.89 9.79
N GLU A 320 -28.19 -13.44 11.00
CA GLU A 320 -27.00 -14.09 11.57
C GLU A 320 -26.54 -15.35 10.81
N LYS A 321 -27.36 -15.84 9.87
CA LYS A 321 -27.05 -16.96 8.98
C LYS A 321 -26.83 -16.54 7.52
N MET A 322 -26.87 -15.24 7.24
CA MET A 322 -26.69 -14.69 5.89
C MET A 322 -25.28 -15.00 5.36
N TYR A 323 -24.27 -14.94 6.23
CA TYR A 323 -22.88 -15.19 5.90
C TYR A 323 -22.42 -16.56 6.43
N SER A 324 -21.70 -17.32 5.59
CA SER A 324 -21.32 -18.71 5.92
C SER A 324 -20.01 -18.85 6.69
N TYR A 325 -19.31 -17.74 6.93
CA TYR A 325 -18.04 -17.66 7.67
C TYR A 325 -17.91 -16.24 8.26
N GLY A 326 -16.81 -15.89 8.93
CA GLY A 326 -16.62 -14.51 9.42
C GLY A 326 -17.58 -14.11 10.56
N ASP A 327 -17.82 -12.81 10.68
CA ASP A 327 -18.77 -12.24 11.64
C ASP A 327 -20.22 -12.43 11.15
N PRO A 328 -21.15 -12.84 12.02
CA PRO A 328 -22.52 -13.18 11.60
C PRO A 328 -23.38 -11.96 11.26
N LEU A 329 -23.05 -10.76 11.73
CA LEU A 329 -23.91 -9.57 11.64
C LEU A 329 -23.29 -8.44 10.83
N VAL A 330 -21.99 -8.49 10.61
CA VAL A 330 -21.24 -7.50 9.83
C VAL A 330 -20.40 -8.27 8.80
N PRO A 331 -20.25 -7.82 7.54
CA PRO A 331 -19.52 -8.56 6.50
C PRO A 331 -18.01 -8.46 6.71
N TRP A 332 -17.53 -8.90 7.88
CA TRP A 332 -16.16 -8.81 8.32
C TRP A 332 -15.57 -10.18 8.59
N ILE A 333 -14.34 -10.37 8.14
CA ILE A 333 -13.52 -11.52 8.49
C ILE A 333 -12.49 -11.05 9.50
N ASN A 334 -12.62 -11.49 10.74
CA ASN A 334 -11.70 -11.16 11.83
C ASN A 334 -10.63 -12.23 12.00
N THR A 335 -9.44 -12.03 11.43
CA THR A 335 -8.31 -12.93 11.69
C THR A 335 -7.57 -12.51 12.96
N LYS A 336 -7.44 -13.38 13.96
CA LYS A 336 -6.82 -13.03 15.25
C LYS A 336 -5.32 -12.73 15.07
N MET A 337 -4.86 -11.58 15.53
CA MET A 337 -3.45 -11.19 15.64
C MET A 337 -3.00 -11.21 17.12
N PRO A 338 -1.69 -11.19 17.42
CA PRO A 338 -1.21 -11.10 18.80
C PRO A 338 -1.84 -9.94 19.57
N ASN A 339 -1.82 -10.03 20.91
CA ASN A 339 -2.34 -8.99 21.80
C ASN A 339 -3.81 -8.63 21.57
N ARG A 340 -4.64 -9.64 21.29
CA ARG A 340 -6.09 -9.45 21.05
C ARG A 340 -6.39 -8.40 19.97
N LYS A 341 -5.50 -8.31 18.97
CA LYS A 341 -5.74 -7.53 17.76
C LYS A 341 -6.37 -8.42 16.69
N THR A 342 -6.86 -7.81 15.62
CA THR A 342 -7.30 -8.52 14.42
C THR A 342 -6.64 -7.95 13.18
N ASP A 343 -6.53 -8.77 12.13
CA ASP A 343 -6.50 -8.31 10.75
C ASP A 343 -7.93 -8.53 10.22
N THR A 344 -8.64 -7.42 10.02
CA THR A 344 -10.05 -7.41 9.63
C THR A 344 -10.17 -7.08 8.16
N ASN A 345 -10.81 -7.97 7.41
CA ASN A 345 -11.11 -7.79 5.99
C ASN A 345 -12.61 -7.82 5.72
N ASN A 346 -13.03 -7.40 4.53
CA ASN A 346 -14.40 -7.64 4.08
C ASN A 346 -14.64 -9.11 3.74
N GLN A 347 -15.88 -9.56 3.94
CA GLN A 347 -16.34 -10.92 3.68
C GLN A 347 -16.79 -11.15 2.25
#